data_AF-A0A1K2IXG7-F1
#
_entry.id   AF-A0A1K2IXG7-F1
#
_cell.length_a   1.000
_cell.length_b   1.000
_cell.length_c   1.000
_cell.angle_alpha   90.00
_cell.angle_beta   90.00
_cell.angle_gamma   90.00
#
_symmetry.space_group_name_H-M   'P 1'
#
loop_
_entity.id
_entity.type
_entity.pdbx_description
1 polymer ?
#
loop_
_entity_poly.entity_id
_entity_poly.type
_entity_poly.pdbx_seq_one_letter_code
_entity_poly.pdbx_strand_id
1 'polypeptide(L)'
;MEEVLDIINKFFKEKVWDKILIEINFTEAGGYEPQLTVIKGEEKSLWGEFELFDIADIIHKRQKGVLNTSEKFNKAKIEIYPDGTYSEHYWWDSGLQKQNLLNYAQVFYQWANYRMMSMIFEFEKDNNLLPTQYDNDGELEYLSSWDIGVFTFHINDKNGLEYKIILTKDGKERILEMPLKDYFIEGILEHHKITNTELSDEWEPWNTMVLKSLHYDIPYDKRDEFVSYILE
;
A
#
# COMPACT_ATOMS: atom_id res chain seq x y z
N MET A 1 24.70 13.25 -5.13
CA MET A 1 24.50 14.68 -4.83
C MET A 1 24.86 15.58 -5.99
N GLU A 2 25.94 15.32 -6.73
CA GLU A 2 26.26 16.05 -7.96
C GLU A 2 25.05 16.14 -8.92
N GLU A 3 24.40 15.00 -9.22
CA GLU A 3 23.19 14.97 -10.06
C GLU A 3 22.04 15.85 -9.53
N VAL A 4 21.82 15.87 -8.20
CA VAL A 4 20.80 16.72 -7.57
C VAL A 4 21.15 18.20 -7.74
N LEU A 5 22.42 18.56 -7.52
CA LEU A 5 22.90 19.92 -7.70
C LEU A 5 22.79 20.37 -9.16
N ASP A 6 23.07 19.49 -10.12
CA ASP A 6 22.92 19.78 -11.55
C ASP A 6 21.47 20.08 -11.93
N ILE A 7 20.52 19.28 -11.40
CA ILE A 7 19.08 19.53 -11.57
C ILE A 7 18.72 20.89 -10.99
N ILE A 8 19.07 21.16 -9.71
CA ILE A 8 18.75 22.43 -9.05
C ILE A 8 19.36 23.61 -9.80
N ASN A 9 20.64 23.53 -10.17
CA ASN A 9 21.32 24.58 -10.92
C ASN A 9 20.63 24.84 -12.24
N LYS A 10 20.24 23.81 -12.99
CA LYS A 10 19.50 23.98 -14.27
C LYS A 10 18.22 24.81 -14.11
N PHE A 11 17.45 24.59 -13.04
CA PHE A 11 16.14 25.24 -12.85
C PHE A 11 16.17 26.58 -12.13
N PHE A 12 17.21 26.80 -11.33
CA PHE A 12 17.31 27.95 -10.44
C PHE A 12 18.47 28.90 -10.76
N LYS A 13 19.27 28.62 -11.81
CA LYS A 13 20.42 29.45 -12.23
C LYS A 13 20.10 30.94 -12.37
N GLU A 14 18.94 31.24 -12.97
CA GLU A 14 18.53 32.62 -13.28
C GLU A 14 17.55 33.19 -12.25
N LYS A 15 17.23 32.42 -11.20
CA LYS A 15 16.31 32.82 -10.14
C LYS A 15 17.09 33.34 -8.94
N VAL A 16 16.51 34.30 -8.22
CA VAL A 16 17.04 34.77 -6.94
C VAL A 16 16.38 33.98 -5.82
N TRP A 17 17.17 33.26 -5.04
CA TRP A 17 16.75 32.44 -3.91
C TRP A 17 17.89 32.39 -2.89
N ASP A 18 17.56 32.14 -1.62
CA ASP A 18 18.55 32.06 -0.54
C ASP A 18 18.82 30.61 -0.15
N LYS A 19 17.79 29.77 -0.21
CA LYS A 19 17.89 28.35 0.13
C LYS A 19 16.81 27.53 -0.57
N ILE A 20 17.16 26.31 -0.95
CA ILE A 20 16.22 25.27 -1.34
C ILE A 20 16.20 24.21 -0.26
N LEU A 21 14.99 23.84 0.17
CA LEU A 21 14.73 22.78 1.14
C LEU A 21 13.98 21.65 0.44
N ILE A 22 14.56 20.46 0.45
CA ILE A 22 13.96 19.25 -0.10
C ILE A 22 13.68 18.32 1.07
N GLU A 23 12.43 17.91 1.23
CA GLU A 23 11.97 16.97 2.26
C GLU A 23 11.33 15.76 1.58
N ILE A 24 11.73 14.56 1.97
CA ILE A 24 11.21 13.32 1.38
C ILE A 24 10.83 12.37 2.50
N ASN A 25 9.57 11.95 2.51
CA ASN A 25 9.07 10.88 3.36
C ASN A 25 9.02 9.59 2.54
N PHE A 26 9.62 8.51 3.05
CA PHE A 26 9.60 7.19 2.43
C PHE A 26 8.65 6.28 3.18
N THR A 27 7.92 5.46 2.42
CA THR A 27 7.16 4.32 2.93
C THR A 27 8.00 3.05 2.78
N GLU A 28 7.76 2.02 3.61
CA GLU A 28 8.46 0.74 3.47
C GLU A 28 8.12 0.01 2.15
N ALA A 29 6.93 0.24 1.60
CA ALA A 29 6.53 -0.28 0.29
C ALA A 29 7.28 0.38 -0.90
N GLY A 30 8.17 1.33 -0.64
CA GLY A 30 8.98 2.01 -1.66
C GLY A 30 8.27 3.18 -2.35
N GLY A 31 7.10 3.58 -1.88
CA GLY A 31 6.51 4.88 -2.22
C GLY A 31 7.22 6.01 -1.48
N TYR A 32 7.24 7.20 -2.06
CA TYR A 32 7.82 8.38 -1.45
C TYR A 32 7.03 9.64 -1.82
N GLU A 33 7.04 10.61 -0.92
CA GLU A 33 6.36 11.90 -1.11
C GLU A 33 7.40 13.02 -0.96
N PRO A 34 7.93 13.52 -2.09
CA PRO A 34 8.93 14.57 -2.08
C PRO A 34 8.26 15.94 -2.05
N GLN A 35 8.85 16.88 -1.33
CA GLN A 35 8.46 18.28 -1.27
C GLN A 35 9.69 19.15 -1.47
N LEU A 36 9.58 20.17 -2.31
CA LEU A 36 10.62 21.18 -2.49
C LEU A 36 10.06 22.55 -2.12
N THR A 37 10.74 23.22 -1.20
CA THR A 37 10.42 24.59 -0.79
C THR A 37 11.58 25.50 -1.18
N VAL A 38 11.27 26.54 -1.95
CA VAL A 38 12.21 27.62 -2.28
C VAL A 38 12.01 28.74 -1.26
N ILE A 39 13.11 29.20 -0.67
CA ILE A 39 13.14 30.24 0.36
C ILE A 39 13.86 31.47 -0.18
N LYS A 40 13.24 32.64 -0.01
CA LYS A 40 13.79 33.95 -0.37
C LYS A 40 13.36 34.98 0.68
N GLY A 41 14.28 35.43 1.51
CA GLY A 41 14.00 36.22 2.71
C GLY A 41 13.05 35.47 3.62
N GLU A 42 11.88 36.06 3.89
CA GLU A 42 10.81 35.43 4.67
C GLU A 42 9.81 34.64 3.80
N GLU A 43 9.89 34.77 2.48
CA GLU A 43 8.99 34.10 1.55
C GLU A 43 9.37 32.63 1.38
N LYS A 44 8.36 31.76 1.42
CA LYS A 44 8.47 30.32 1.18
C LYS A 44 7.45 29.92 0.12
N SER A 45 7.93 29.29 -0.95
CA SER A 45 7.07 28.79 -2.03
C SER A 45 7.33 27.32 -2.28
N LEU A 46 6.25 26.53 -2.32
CA LEU A 46 6.32 25.15 -2.78
C LEU A 46 6.61 25.11 -4.28
N TRP A 47 7.47 24.18 -4.66
CA TRP A 47 7.83 23.90 -6.04
C TRP A 47 7.35 22.49 -6.40
N GLY A 48 6.53 22.40 -7.45
CA GLY A 48 5.83 21.16 -7.82
C GLY A 48 6.10 20.71 -9.26
N GLU A 49 7.28 20.98 -9.80
CA GLU A 49 7.65 20.49 -11.14
C GLU A 49 8.09 19.02 -11.12
N PHE A 50 7.97 18.34 -12.27
CA PHE A 50 8.21 16.90 -12.43
C PHE A 50 9.62 16.46 -12.02
N GLU A 51 10.61 17.33 -12.16
CA GLU A 51 12.01 17.07 -11.87
C GLU A 51 12.28 16.90 -10.36
N LEU A 52 11.31 17.23 -9.51
CA LEU A 52 11.33 16.83 -8.10
C LEU A 52 11.34 15.30 -7.94
N PHE A 53 10.66 14.57 -8.83
CA PHE A 53 10.66 13.10 -8.80
C PHE A 53 12.02 12.53 -9.23
N ASP A 54 12.75 13.18 -10.14
CA ASP A 54 14.12 12.78 -10.51
C ASP A 54 15.06 12.88 -9.31
N ILE A 55 14.98 14.00 -8.56
CA ILE A 55 15.71 14.17 -7.30
C ILE A 55 15.30 13.08 -6.31
N ALA A 56 14.00 12.85 -6.15
CA ALA A 56 13.49 11.89 -5.19
C ALA A 56 13.96 10.46 -5.51
N ASP A 57 14.02 10.09 -6.79
CA ASP A 57 14.55 8.80 -7.25
C ASP A 57 16.02 8.61 -6.91
N ILE A 58 16.84 9.66 -7.02
CA ILE A 58 18.26 9.61 -6.63
C ILE A 58 18.37 9.30 -5.12
N ILE A 59 17.58 9.99 -4.29
CA ILE A 59 17.61 9.78 -2.84
C ILE A 59 16.98 8.42 -2.46
N HIS A 60 15.94 8.00 -3.16
CA HIS A 60 15.30 6.71 -2.97
C HIS A 60 16.25 5.54 -3.26
N LYS A 61 17.08 5.63 -4.29
CA LYS A 61 18.14 4.62 -4.56
C LYS A 61 19.10 4.49 -3.39
N ARG A 62 19.50 5.61 -2.78
CA ARG A 62 20.33 5.63 -1.56
C ARG A 62 19.60 4.95 -0.40
N GLN A 63 18.34 5.31 -0.19
CA GLN A 63 17.49 4.74 0.87
C GLN A 63 17.39 3.22 0.74
N LYS A 64 17.09 2.71 -0.46
CA LYS A 64 17.02 1.27 -0.75
C LYS A 64 18.32 0.54 -0.42
N GLY A 65 19.46 1.17 -0.68
CA GLY A 65 20.78 0.61 -0.38
C GLY A 65 21.06 0.41 1.11
N VAL A 66 20.36 1.13 1.99
CA VAL A 66 20.58 1.10 3.46
C VAL A 66 19.40 0.56 4.26
N LEU A 67 18.30 0.12 3.62
CA LEU A 67 17.08 -0.34 4.27
C LEU A 67 17.30 -1.40 5.37
N ASN A 68 18.26 -2.30 5.14
CA ASN A 68 18.55 -3.44 6.03
C ASN A 68 19.77 -3.18 6.93
N THR A 69 20.22 -1.93 7.08
CA THR A 69 21.37 -1.58 7.91
C THR A 69 20.95 -0.69 9.09
N SER A 70 21.89 -0.44 10.00
CA SER A 70 21.69 0.53 11.09
C SER A 70 21.58 1.98 10.60
N GLU A 71 21.92 2.25 9.33
CA GLU A 71 21.86 3.58 8.70
C GLU A 71 20.54 3.83 7.97
N LYS A 72 19.57 2.92 8.10
CA LYS A 72 18.26 3.07 7.47
C LYS A 72 17.58 4.38 7.86
N PHE A 73 16.81 4.93 6.92
CA PHE A 73 16.03 6.14 7.13
C PHE A 73 14.70 6.05 6.37
N ASN A 74 13.70 6.75 6.89
CA ASN A 74 12.41 6.96 6.23
C ASN A 74 12.09 8.46 6.04
N LYS A 75 13.00 9.34 6.47
CA LYS A 75 12.97 10.77 6.17
C LYS A 75 14.32 11.27 5.68
N ALA A 76 14.27 12.15 4.70
CA ALA A 76 15.41 12.90 4.20
C ALA A 76 15.09 14.40 4.20
N LYS A 77 16.04 15.21 4.64
CA LYS A 77 16.02 16.67 4.54
C LYS A 77 17.33 17.13 3.90
N ILE A 78 17.22 17.85 2.79
CA ILE A 78 18.38 18.36 2.06
C ILE A 78 18.22 19.87 1.93
N GLU A 79 19.23 20.60 2.39
CA GLU A 79 19.32 22.04 2.24
C GLU A 79 20.40 22.36 1.21
N ILE A 80 20.07 23.17 0.20
CA ILE A 80 20.97 23.57 -0.88
C ILE A 80 21.01 25.10 -0.90
N TYR A 81 22.18 25.67 -1.14
CA TYR A 81 22.44 27.11 -1.19
C TYR A 81 22.93 27.54 -2.59
N PRO A 82 22.80 28.84 -2.96
CA PRO A 82 23.13 29.32 -4.31
C PRO A 82 24.59 29.12 -4.72
N ASP A 83 25.51 29.00 -3.76
CA ASP A 83 26.93 28.73 -4.00
C ASP A 83 27.22 27.24 -4.26
N GLY A 84 26.18 26.39 -4.27
CA GLY A 84 26.28 24.95 -4.45
C GLY A 84 26.62 24.18 -3.17
N THR A 85 26.79 24.87 -2.04
CA THR A 85 26.93 24.18 -0.74
C THR A 85 25.61 23.53 -0.35
N TYR A 86 25.69 22.41 0.36
CA TYR A 86 24.52 21.66 0.80
C TYR A 86 24.74 20.97 2.13
N SER A 87 23.64 20.59 2.76
CA SER A 87 23.63 19.68 3.91
C SER A 87 22.56 18.62 3.72
N GLU A 88 22.88 17.38 4.11
CA GLU A 88 21.97 16.24 4.06
C GLU A 88 21.71 15.77 5.49
N HIS A 89 20.44 15.58 5.85
CA HIS A 89 20.05 14.96 7.10
C HIS A 89 19.09 13.80 6.83
N TYR A 90 19.49 12.61 7.28
CA TYR A 90 18.70 11.38 7.16
C TYR A 90 18.44 10.84 8.54
N TRP A 91 17.20 10.47 8.82
CA TRP A 91 16.84 9.89 10.10
C TRP A 91 15.68 8.92 9.97
N TRP A 92 15.60 8.06 10.97
CA TRP A 92 14.47 7.17 11.16
C TRP A 92 13.44 7.86 12.05
N ASP A 93 12.25 8.08 11.51
CA ASP A 93 11.08 8.57 12.21
C ASP A 93 10.15 7.39 12.51
N SER A 94 10.21 6.89 13.75
CA SER A 94 9.37 5.79 14.20
C SER A 94 7.88 6.14 14.23
N GLY A 95 7.53 7.42 14.43
CA GLY A 95 6.15 7.89 14.41
C GLY A 95 5.56 7.83 13.01
N LEU A 96 6.31 8.34 12.01
CA LEU A 96 5.94 8.19 10.59
C LEU A 96 5.82 6.72 10.20
N GLN A 97 6.76 5.88 10.65
CA GLN A 97 6.70 4.45 10.36
C GLN A 97 5.42 3.82 10.91
N LYS A 98 5.09 4.06 12.17
CA LYS A 98 3.88 3.54 12.81
C LYS A 98 2.63 4.02 12.07
N GLN A 99 2.57 5.29 11.70
CA GLN A 99 1.44 5.85 10.95
C GLN A 99 1.29 5.18 9.57
N ASN A 100 2.39 4.92 8.86
CA ASN A 100 2.35 4.24 7.57
C ASN A 100 1.83 2.80 7.70
N LEU A 101 2.29 2.06 8.71
CA LEU A 101 1.79 0.72 9.01
C LEU A 101 0.29 0.75 9.34
N LEU A 102 -0.15 1.71 10.15
CA LEU A 102 -1.56 1.87 10.51
C LEU A 102 -2.42 2.19 9.28
N ASN A 103 -1.98 3.13 8.44
CA ASN A 103 -2.70 3.50 7.21
C ASN A 103 -2.84 2.29 6.27
N TYR A 104 -1.79 1.48 6.14
CA TYR A 104 -1.82 0.24 5.36
C TYR A 104 -2.80 -0.78 5.97
N ALA A 105 -2.68 -1.06 7.27
CA ALA A 105 -3.52 -2.00 7.99
C ALA A 105 -5.01 -1.63 7.89
N GLN A 106 -5.32 -0.34 7.95
CA GLN A 106 -6.69 0.18 7.85
C GLN A 106 -7.34 -0.12 6.50
N VAL A 107 -6.58 -0.20 5.39
CA VAL A 107 -7.13 -0.46 4.04
C VAL A 107 -6.84 -1.87 3.52
N PHE A 108 -6.14 -2.69 4.29
CA PHE A 108 -5.73 -4.04 3.90
C PHE A 108 -6.90 -4.92 3.43
N TYR A 109 -8.06 -4.78 4.08
CA TYR A 109 -9.27 -5.53 3.72
C TYR A 109 -9.74 -5.27 2.28
N GLN A 110 -9.50 -4.08 1.73
CA GLN A 110 -9.85 -3.76 0.34
C GLN A 110 -8.93 -4.51 -0.61
N TRP A 111 -7.62 -4.49 -0.34
CA TRP A 111 -6.65 -5.28 -1.10
C TRP A 111 -7.04 -6.77 -1.07
N ALA A 112 -7.38 -7.30 0.11
CA ALA A 112 -7.80 -8.69 0.25
C ALA A 112 -9.08 -8.98 -0.57
N ASN A 113 -10.07 -8.08 -0.51
CA ASN A 113 -11.31 -8.18 -1.27
C ASN A 113 -11.06 -8.24 -2.78
N TYR A 114 -10.29 -7.31 -3.33
CA TYR A 114 -9.99 -7.27 -4.76
C TYR A 114 -9.25 -8.52 -5.23
N ARG A 115 -8.21 -8.92 -4.49
CA ARG A 115 -7.43 -10.11 -4.85
C ARG A 115 -8.28 -11.37 -4.78
N MET A 116 -9.16 -11.51 -3.80
CA MET A 116 -10.10 -12.62 -3.73
C MET A 116 -11.05 -12.65 -4.92
N MET A 117 -11.68 -11.52 -5.26
CA MET A 117 -12.56 -11.44 -6.43
C MET A 117 -11.84 -11.86 -7.72
N SER A 118 -10.64 -11.34 -7.97
CA SER A 118 -9.85 -11.72 -9.14
C SER A 118 -9.44 -13.19 -9.14
N MET A 119 -8.98 -13.73 -8.01
CA MET A 119 -8.60 -15.14 -7.91
C MET A 119 -9.78 -16.07 -8.14
N ILE A 120 -10.94 -15.76 -7.57
CA ILE A 120 -12.18 -16.54 -7.75
C ILE A 120 -12.58 -16.53 -9.22
N PHE A 121 -12.59 -15.35 -9.87
CA PHE A 121 -12.95 -15.25 -11.28
C PHE A 121 -12.05 -16.12 -12.17
N GLU A 122 -10.73 -16.00 -12.04
CA GLU A 122 -9.80 -16.79 -12.86
C GLU A 122 -9.93 -18.29 -12.57
N PHE A 123 -10.02 -18.69 -11.30
CA PHE A 123 -10.21 -20.08 -10.92
C PHE A 123 -11.51 -20.65 -11.51
N GLU A 124 -12.62 -19.94 -11.40
CA GLU A 124 -13.90 -20.42 -11.89
C GLU A 124 -13.96 -20.45 -13.42
N LYS A 125 -13.30 -19.50 -14.08
CA LYS A 125 -13.13 -19.51 -15.53
C LYS A 125 -12.35 -20.75 -15.99
N ASP A 126 -11.19 -21.01 -15.40
CA ASP A 126 -10.33 -22.14 -15.74
C ASP A 126 -10.99 -23.49 -15.48
N ASN A 127 -11.95 -23.54 -14.55
CA ASN A 127 -12.69 -24.74 -14.17
C ASN A 127 -14.11 -24.82 -14.78
N ASN A 128 -14.47 -23.93 -15.72
CA ASN A 128 -15.80 -23.87 -16.35
C ASN A 128 -16.96 -23.78 -15.34
N LEU A 129 -16.76 -23.04 -14.25
CA LEU A 129 -17.76 -22.77 -13.22
C LEU A 129 -18.48 -21.42 -13.43
N LEU A 130 -17.94 -20.56 -14.30
CA LEU A 130 -18.60 -19.30 -14.67
C LEU A 130 -19.73 -19.55 -15.67
N PRO A 131 -20.95 -19.03 -15.40
CA PRO A 131 -21.97 -18.97 -16.43
C PRO A 131 -21.52 -18.04 -17.56
N THR A 132 -21.81 -18.41 -18.79
CA THR A 132 -21.48 -17.61 -19.97
C THR A 132 -22.71 -17.33 -20.80
N GLN A 133 -22.75 -16.17 -21.44
CA GLN A 133 -23.75 -15.83 -22.46
C GLN A 133 -23.06 -15.21 -23.68
N TYR A 134 -23.75 -15.16 -24.81
CA TYR A 134 -23.30 -14.36 -25.95
C TYR A 134 -24.06 -13.03 -25.92
N ASP A 135 -23.33 -11.93 -26.09
CA ASP A 135 -23.93 -10.60 -26.18
C ASP A 135 -24.55 -10.35 -27.57
N ASN A 136 -25.07 -9.13 -27.79
CA ASN A 136 -25.72 -8.74 -29.04
C ASN A 136 -24.76 -8.69 -30.24
N ASP A 137 -23.45 -8.61 -30.00
CA ASP A 137 -22.39 -8.58 -31.01
C ASP A 137 -21.81 -9.99 -31.27
N GLY A 138 -22.30 -11.00 -30.53
CA GLY A 138 -21.85 -12.38 -30.63
C GLY A 138 -20.56 -12.67 -29.86
N GLU A 139 -20.17 -11.80 -28.93
CA GLU A 139 -19.02 -11.99 -28.05
C GLU A 139 -19.40 -12.79 -26.80
N LEU A 140 -18.49 -13.66 -26.34
CA LEU A 140 -18.70 -14.47 -25.15
C LEU A 140 -18.50 -13.60 -23.89
N GLU A 141 -19.57 -13.41 -23.14
CA GLU A 141 -19.59 -12.70 -21.87
C GLU A 141 -19.61 -13.70 -20.71
N TYR A 142 -18.78 -13.44 -19.69
CA TYR A 142 -18.78 -14.19 -18.43
C TYR A 142 -19.68 -13.49 -17.41
N LEU A 143 -20.64 -14.21 -16.86
CA LEU A 143 -21.53 -13.72 -15.82
C LEU A 143 -20.98 -14.01 -14.42
N SER A 144 -21.39 -13.22 -13.44
CA SER A 144 -21.01 -13.48 -12.04
C SER A 144 -21.68 -14.76 -11.53
N SER A 145 -20.87 -15.66 -10.98
CA SER A 145 -21.31 -16.93 -10.37
C SER A 145 -21.73 -16.80 -8.89
N TRP A 146 -21.63 -15.60 -8.32
CA TRP A 146 -22.04 -15.27 -6.95
C TRP A 146 -22.54 -13.82 -6.84
N ASP A 147 -23.17 -13.49 -5.71
CA ASP A 147 -23.66 -12.15 -5.34
C ASP A 147 -22.99 -11.68 -4.04
N ILE A 148 -22.75 -12.61 -3.10
CA ILE A 148 -22.14 -12.35 -1.80
C ILE A 148 -21.05 -13.39 -1.51
N GLY A 149 -19.86 -12.92 -1.15
CA GLY A 149 -18.74 -13.75 -0.72
C GLY A 149 -18.48 -13.54 0.78
N VAL A 150 -18.17 -14.61 1.49
CA VAL A 150 -17.65 -14.54 2.88
C VAL A 150 -16.34 -15.31 2.92
N PHE A 151 -15.26 -14.59 3.19
CA PHE A 151 -13.90 -15.10 3.22
C PHE A 151 -13.42 -15.09 4.67
N THR A 152 -13.13 -16.26 5.22
CA THR A 152 -12.60 -16.42 6.57
C THR A 152 -11.14 -16.84 6.48
N PHE A 153 -10.29 -16.18 7.26
CA PHE A 153 -8.86 -16.41 7.32
C PHE A 153 -8.48 -16.59 8.79
N HIS A 154 -7.99 -17.76 9.16
CA HIS A 154 -7.62 -18.11 10.54
C HIS A 154 -6.12 -18.45 10.61
N ILE A 155 -5.41 -17.83 11.54
CA ILE A 155 -4.01 -18.11 11.83
C ILE A 155 -3.94 -19.12 12.95
N ASN A 156 -3.50 -20.34 12.63
CA ASN A 156 -3.42 -21.42 13.61
C ASN A 156 -2.16 -21.33 14.49
N ASP A 157 -2.08 -22.19 15.51
CA ASP A 157 -0.96 -22.26 16.47
C ASP A 157 0.43 -22.48 15.85
N LYS A 158 0.49 -22.90 14.58
CA LYS A 158 1.74 -23.11 13.83
C LYS A 158 2.09 -21.92 12.94
N ASN A 159 1.40 -20.78 13.08
CA ASN A 159 1.47 -19.61 12.20
C ASN A 159 1.13 -19.94 10.73
N GLY A 160 0.29 -20.95 10.51
CA GLY A 160 -0.25 -21.30 9.20
C GLY A 160 -1.60 -20.63 8.96
N LEU A 161 -1.88 -20.31 7.70
CA LEU A 161 -3.18 -19.76 7.29
C LEU A 161 -4.15 -20.89 6.92
N GLU A 162 -5.24 -21.00 7.68
CA GLU A 162 -6.44 -21.75 7.34
C GLU A 162 -7.47 -20.80 6.76
N TYR A 163 -8.27 -21.26 5.80
CA TYR A 163 -9.25 -20.39 5.15
C TYR A 163 -10.51 -21.12 4.72
N LYS A 164 -11.60 -20.34 4.59
CA LYS A 164 -12.88 -20.80 4.06
C LYS A 164 -13.49 -19.72 3.17
N ILE A 165 -13.92 -20.12 1.98
CA ILE A 165 -14.56 -19.25 0.99
C ILE A 165 -15.99 -19.74 0.81
N ILE A 166 -16.96 -18.93 1.20
CA ILE A 166 -18.39 -19.19 1.00
C ILE A 166 -18.91 -18.21 -0.03
N LEU A 167 -19.51 -18.71 -1.09
CA LEU A 167 -20.12 -17.91 -2.16
C LEU A 167 -21.62 -18.15 -2.18
N THR A 168 -22.40 -17.08 -2.24
CA THR A 168 -23.86 -17.11 -2.26
C THR A 168 -24.36 -16.59 -3.60
N LYS A 169 -25.24 -17.33 -4.27
CA LYS A 169 -25.98 -16.90 -5.47
C LYS A 169 -27.46 -17.19 -5.28
N ASP A 170 -28.31 -16.19 -5.48
CA ASP A 170 -29.78 -16.34 -5.34
C ASP A 170 -30.20 -16.99 -4.00
N GLY A 171 -29.51 -16.63 -2.92
CA GLY A 171 -29.73 -17.15 -1.56
C GLY A 171 -29.21 -18.58 -1.31
N LYS A 172 -28.52 -19.21 -2.27
CA LYS A 172 -27.89 -20.52 -2.11
C LYS A 172 -26.39 -20.39 -1.90
N GLU A 173 -25.90 -20.97 -0.82
CA GLU A 173 -24.49 -20.99 -0.47
C GLU A 173 -23.77 -22.20 -1.06
N ARG A 174 -22.50 -22.01 -1.44
CA ARG A 174 -21.55 -23.07 -1.73
C ARG A 174 -20.18 -22.73 -1.15
N ILE A 175 -19.43 -23.76 -0.77
CA ILE A 175 -18.02 -23.63 -0.42
C ILE A 175 -17.21 -23.72 -1.71
N LEU A 176 -16.26 -22.80 -1.89
CA LEU A 176 -15.31 -22.84 -3.00
C LEU A 176 -13.97 -23.36 -2.50
N GLU A 177 -13.60 -24.58 -2.91
CA GLU A 177 -12.30 -25.19 -2.61
C GLU A 177 -11.24 -24.74 -3.62
N MET A 178 -10.86 -23.46 -3.54
CA MET A 178 -9.83 -22.85 -4.38
C MET A 178 -8.53 -22.66 -3.59
N PRO A 179 -7.36 -23.10 -4.10
CA PRO A 179 -6.09 -22.77 -3.49
C PRO A 179 -5.79 -21.26 -3.57
N LEU A 180 -5.37 -20.67 -2.45
CA LEU A 180 -4.86 -19.30 -2.42
C LEU A 180 -3.45 -19.23 -3.03
N LYS A 181 -3.10 -18.09 -3.63
CA LYS A 181 -1.76 -17.84 -4.15
C LYS A 181 -0.79 -17.51 -3.01
N ASP A 182 0.47 -17.89 -3.12
CA ASP A 182 1.50 -17.70 -2.09
C ASP A 182 1.59 -16.24 -1.61
N TYR A 183 1.65 -15.27 -2.54
CA TYR A 183 1.71 -13.85 -2.21
C TYR A 183 0.51 -13.37 -1.38
N PHE A 184 -0.67 -13.99 -1.57
CA PHE A 184 -1.87 -13.63 -0.84
C PHE A 184 -1.80 -14.17 0.59
N ILE A 185 -1.36 -15.41 0.74
CA ILE A 185 -1.11 -16.05 2.05
C ILE A 185 -0.09 -15.22 2.84
N GLU A 186 1.03 -14.88 2.21
CA GLU A 186 2.07 -14.02 2.80
C GLU A 186 1.50 -12.67 3.25
N GLY A 187 0.69 -12.01 2.42
CA GLY A 187 0.05 -10.74 2.78
C GLY A 187 -0.86 -10.84 4.01
N ILE A 188 -1.67 -11.89 4.14
CA ILE A 188 -2.51 -12.10 5.33
C ILE A 188 -1.64 -12.31 6.58
N LEU A 189 -0.60 -13.14 6.48
CA LEU A 189 0.30 -13.44 7.60
C LEU A 189 1.10 -12.22 8.04
N GLU A 190 1.56 -11.40 7.08
CA GLU A 190 2.25 -10.15 7.34
C GLU A 190 1.33 -9.14 8.02
N HIS A 191 0.09 -8.97 7.53
CA HIS A 191 -0.90 -8.10 8.17
C HIS A 191 -1.19 -8.53 9.61
N HIS A 192 -1.39 -9.83 9.86
CA HIS A 192 -1.55 -10.38 11.22
C HIS A 192 -0.35 -10.07 12.11
N LYS A 193 0.87 -10.29 11.61
CA LYS A 193 2.09 -9.98 12.36
C LYS A 193 2.14 -8.49 12.72
N ILE A 194 2.04 -7.60 11.72
CA ILE A 194 2.14 -6.14 11.92
C ILE A 194 1.11 -5.64 12.94
N THR A 195 -0.13 -6.09 12.81
CA THR A 195 -1.22 -5.64 13.67
C THR A 195 -1.10 -6.16 15.10
N ASN A 196 -0.60 -7.38 15.30
CA ASN A 196 -0.45 -7.98 16.62
C ASN A 196 0.90 -7.68 17.30
N THR A 197 1.87 -7.09 16.59
CA THR A 197 3.15 -6.65 17.18
C THR A 197 3.35 -5.15 17.10
N GLU A 198 3.66 -4.60 15.93
CA GLU A 198 4.05 -3.20 15.71
C GLU A 198 2.91 -2.21 15.99
N LEU A 199 1.66 -2.64 15.82
CA LEU A 199 0.46 -1.83 16.07
C LEU A 199 -0.39 -2.33 17.25
N SER A 200 0.18 -3.15 18.13
CA SER A 200 -0.55 -3.76 19.25
C SER A 200 -1.17 -2.77 20.25
N ASP A 201 -0.77 -1.50 20.22
CA ASP A 201 -1.34 -0.42 21.02
C ASP A 201 -2.48 0.35 20.31
N GLU A 202 -2.67 0.15 19.00
CA GLU A 202 -3.74 0.75 18.18
C GLU A 202 -4.74 -0.29 17.64
N TRP A 203 -4.36 -1.56 17.60
CA TRP A 203 -5.11 -2.64 16.97
C TRP A 203 -5.37 -3.78 17.96
N GLU A 204 -6.63 -4.18 18.07
CA GLU A 204 -6.99 -5.30 18.94
C GLU A 204 -6.42 -6.61 18.40
N PRO A 205 -5.83 -7.47 19.25
CA PRO A 205 -5.26 -8.73 18.81
C PRO A 205 -6.33 -9.60 18.14
N TRP A 206 -5.93 -10.30 17.10
CA TRP A 206 -6.81 -11.21 16.37
C TRP A 206 -6.04 -12.40 15.84
N ASN A 207 -6.70 -13.53 15.67
CA ASN A 207 -6.20 -14.68 14.91
C ASN A 207 -7.15 -15.04 13.76
N THR A 208 -8.35 -14.46 13.71
CA THR A 208 -9.34 -14.69 12.65
C THR A 208 -9.79 -13.39 12.01
N MET A 209 -9.71 -13.29 10.68
CA MET A 209 -10.30 -12.21 9.88
C MET A 209 -11.45 -12.77 9.04
N VAL A 210 -12.64 -12.17 9.16
CA VAL A 210 -13.80 -12.47 8.31
C VAL A 210 -14.10 -11.26 7.45
N LEU A 211 -14.13 -11.46 6.14
CA LEU A 211 -14.37 -10.44 5.11
C LEU A 211 -15.60 -10.81 4.29
N LYS A 212 -16.61 -9.95 4.30
CA LYS A 212 -17.81 -10.03 3.47
C LYS A 212 -17.62 -9.17 2.22
N SER A 213 -17.80 -9.76 1.05
CA SER A 213 -17.66 -9.14 -0.26
C SER A 213 -19.00 -9.09 -0.99
N LEU A 214 -19.28 -7.98 -1.66
CA LEU A 214 -20.50 -7.77 -2.47
C LEU A 214 -20.21 -7.47 -3.94
N HIS A 215 -19.05 -7.91 -4.46
CA HIS A 215 -18.58 -7.57 -5.83
C HIS A 215 -18.29 -6.09 -6.10
N TYR A 216 -18.19 -5.25 -5.07
CA TYR A 216 -17.84 -3.84 -5.21
C TYR A 216 -16.96 -3.37 -4.06
N ASP A 217 -16.46 -2.14 -4.19
CA ASP A 217 -15.63 -1.45 -3.21
C ASP A 217 -16.36 -1.28 -1.88
N ILE A 218 -15.79 -1.82 -0.80
CA ILE A 218 -16.37 -1.64 0.53
C ILE A 218 -16.14 -0.18 0.97
N PRO A 219 -17.20 0.62 1.21
CA PRO A 219 -17.06 2.00 1.67
C PRO A 219 -16.28 2.06 2.98
N TYR A 220 -15.33 2.99 3.07
CA TYR A 220 -14.43 3.10 4.21
C TYR A 220 -15.18 3.33 5.53
N ASP A 221 -16.23 4.15 5.52
CA ASP A 221 -17.10 4.47 6.65
C ASP A 221 -17.96 3.29 7.13
N LYS A 222 -18.02 2.19 6.35
CA LYS A 222 -18.81 1.00 6.66
C LYS A 222 -17.95 -0.25 6.86
N ARG A 223 -16.62 -0.10 6.99
CA ARG A 223 -15.67 -1.22 7.15
C ARG A 223 -16.18 -2.28 8.14
N ASP A 224 -16.66 -1.86 9.30
CA ASP A 224 -17.04 -2.77 10.39
C ASP A 224 -18.31 -3.59 10.08
N GLU A 225 -19.09 -3.22 9.06
CA GLU A 225 -20.21 -4.04 8.55
C GLU A 225 -19.72 -5.22 7.68
N PHE A 226 -18.50 -5.11 7.15
CA PHE A 226 -17.95 -6.04 6.15
C PHE A 226 -16.73 -6.80 6.64
N VAL A 227 -16.02 -6.28 7.64
CA VAL A 227 -14.77 -6.85 8.13
C VAL A 227 -14.85 -7.00 9.62
N SER A 228 -14.55 -8.21 10.11
CA SER A 228 -14.38 -8.46 11.54
C SER A 228 -13.04 -9.12 11.80
N TYR A 229 -12.39 -8.67 12.86
CA TYR A 229 -11.18 -9.26 13.41
C TYR A 229 -11.55 -9.85 14.76
N ILE A 230 -11.28 -11.13 14.96
CA ILE A 230 -11.73 -11.91 16.11
C ILE A 230 -10.51 -12.61 16.70
N LEU A 231 -10.41 -12.61 18.02
CA LEU A 231 -9.52 -13.48 18.77
C LEU A 231 -10.34 -14.67 19.27
N GLU A 232 -10.10 -15.84 18.67
CA GLU A 232 -10.68 -17.12 19.09
C GLU A 232 -9.92 -17.77 20.25
#